data_AF-A0A971LYR7-F1
#
_entry.id   AF-A0A971LYR7-F1
#
_cell.length_a   1.000
_cell.length_b   1.000
_cell.length_c   1.000
_cell.angle_alpha   90.00
_cell.angle_beta   90.00
_cell.angle_gamma   90.00
#
_symmetry.space_group_name_H-M   'P 1'
#
loop_
_entity.id
_entity.type
_entity.pdbx_description
1 polymer ?
#
loop_
_entity_poly.entity_id
_entity_poly.type
_entity_poly.pdbx_seq_one_letter_code
_entity_poly.pdbx_strand_id
1 'polypeptide(L)' 'MKIIDVEDLPNGFQIVFNFQKVLQNPVIAKDGFLYPPEGPGHGLHLDEEAVEFYKLD' A
#
# COMPACT_ATOMS: atom_id res chain seq x y z
N MET A 1 8.64 1.41 -21.98
CA MET A 1 8.04 1.29 -20.64
C MET A 1 9.16 1.05 -19.67
N LYS A 2 9.45 1.98 -18.75
CA LYS A 2 10.53 1.84 -17.78
C LYS A 2 9.90 1.33 -16.48
N ILE A 3 10.28 0.14 -16.04
CA ILE A 3 9.93 -0.35 -14.71
C ILE A 3 10.84 0.43 -13.75
N ILE A 4 10.24 1.09 -12.75
CA ILE A 4 10.94 1.84 -11.71
C ILE A 4 10.85 0.97 -10.47
N ASP A 5 11.99 0.64 -9.87
CA ASP A 5 12.01 -0.11 -8.62
C ASP A 5 11.49 0.80 -7.49
N VAL A 6 10.78 0.22 -6.52
CA VAL A 6 10.20 0.97 -5.39
C VAL A 6 11.29 1.69 -4.60
N GLU A 7 12.52 1.18 -4.64
CA GLU A 7 13.73 1.74 -4.03
C GLU A 7 14.15 3.08 -4.66
N ASP A 8 13.76 3.32 -5.92
CA ASP A 8 14.11 4.52 -6.68
C ASP A 8 13.06 5.65 -6.56
N LEU A 9 11.97 5.42 -5.81
CA LEU A 9 10.92 6.41 -5.62
C LEU A 9 11.31 7.45 -4.55
N PRO A 10 10.95 8.74 -4.72
CA PRO A 10 11.11 9.73 -3.65
C PRO A 10 10.43 9.24 -2.36
N ASN A 11 11.02 9.49 -1.19
CA ASN A 11 10.56 8.94 0.10
C ASN A 11 9.03 8.98 0.33
N GLY A 12 8.36 10.06 -0.08
CA GLY A 12 6.89 10.17 0.03
C GLY A 12 6.11 9.13 -0.77
N PHE A 13 6.59 8.72 -1.94
CA PHE A 13 5.99 7.66 -2.76
C PHE A 13 6.29 6.26 -2.20
N GLN A 14 7.44 6.10 -1.56
CA GLN A 14 7.86 4.84 -0.94
C GLN A 14 6.97 4.48 0.26
N ILE A 15 6.58 5.48 1.06
CA ILE A 15 5.63 5.32 2.18
C ILE A 15 4.26 4.82 1.68
N VAL A 16 3.76 5.37 0.57
CA VAL A 16 2.46 4.96 0.00
C VAL A 16 2.53 3.51 -0.53
N PHE A 17 3.63 3.12 -1.15
CA PHE A 17 3.83 1.74 -1.63
C PHE A 17 3.95 0.74 -0.48
N ASN A 18 4.71 1.07 0.57
CA ASN A 18 4.85 0.22 1.74
C ASN A 18 3.53 0.07 2.50
N PHE A 19 2.72 1.14 2.56
CA PHE A 19 1.40 1.07 3.16
C PHE A 19 0.50 0.02 2.48
N GLN A 20 0.50 -0.08 1.15
CA GLN A 20 -0.31 -1.09 0.45
C GLN A 20 0.16 -2.53 0.71
N LYS A 21 1.44 -2.74 1.01
CA LYS A 21 2.00 -4.08 1.31
C LYS A 21 1.64 -4.59 2.70
N VAL A 22 1.25 -3.69 3.61
CA VAL A 22 0.92 -4.04 5.01
C VAL A 22 -0.59 -4.11 5.26
N LEU A 23 -1.39 -4.19 4.19
CA LEU A 23 -2.84 -4.32 4.26
C LEU A 23 -3.27 -5.73 3.84
N GLN A 24 -4.14 -6.37 4.62
CA GLN A 24 -4.81 -7.62 4.24
C GLN A 24 -5.75 -7.43 3.04
N ASN A 25 -6.26 -6.21 2.87
CA ASN A 25 -7.15 -5.82 1.78
C ASN A 25 -6.64 -4.55 1.08
N PRO A 26 -5.65 -4.67 0.17
CA PRO A 26 -5.11 -3.53 -0.57
C PRO A 26 -6.17 -2.78 -1.37
N VAL A 27 -5.96 -1.49 -1.59
CA VAL A 27 -6.87 -0.64 -2.38
C VAL A 27 -6.83 -1.08 -3.84
N ILE A 28 -8.00 -1.36 -4.41
CA ILE A 28 -8.10 -1.85 -5.77
C ILE A 28 -8.02 -0.67 -6.75
N ALA A 29 -7.05 -0.72 -7.67
CA ALA A 29 -6.98 0.15 -8.84
C ALA A 29 -7.50 -0.62 -10.06
N LYS A 30 -8.55 -0.12 -10.71
CA LYS A 30 -9.15 -0.72 -11.90
C LYS A 30 -9.62 0.35 -12.87
N ASP A 31 -9.33 0.18 -14.16
CA ASP A 31 -9.71 1.09 -15.25
C ASP A 31 -9.28 2.55 -15.03
N GLY A 32 -8.15 2.76 -14.32
CA GLY A 32 -7.64 4.09 -13.99
C GLY A 32 -8.28 4.74 -12.76
N PHE A 33 -9.17 4.03 -12.05
CA PHE A 33 -9.85 4.50 -10.85
C PHE A 33 -9.44 3.70 -9.62
N LEU A 34 -9.39 4.37 -8.46
CA LEU A 34 -9.25 3.74 -7.15
C LEU A 34 -10.65 3.46 -6.59
N TYR A 35 -10.87 2.24 -6.13
CA TYR A 35 -12.12 1.83 -5.51
C TYR A 35 -11.98 1.91 -3.99
N PRO A 36 -12.88 2.64 -3.30
CA PRO A 36 -12.80 2.76 -1.86
C PRO A 36 -13.06 1.40 -1.20
N PRO A 37 -12.32 1.08 -0.13
CA PRO A 37 -12.54 -0.14 0.63
C PRO A 37 -13.90 -0.10 1.36
N GLU A 38 -14.52 -1.26 1.51
CA GLU A 38 -15.82 -1.41 2.18
C GLU A 38 -15.65 -1.82 3.65
N GLY A 39 -16.56 -1.37 4.52
CA GLY A 39 -16.59 -1.74 5.93
C GLY A 39 -16.47 -0.56 6.89
N PRO A 40 -16.45 -0.85 8.21
CA PRO A 40 -16.40 0.19 9.24
C PRO A 40 -15.08 0.95 9.25
N GLY A 41 -15.12 2.18 9.76
CA GLY A 41 -13.93 3.04 9.89
C GLY A 41 -13.34 3.39 8.52
N HIS A 42 -12.06 3.06 8.32
CA HIS A 42 -11.38 3.27 7.04
C HIS A 42 -11.60 2.11 6.05
N GLY A 43 -12.30 1.03 6.41
CA GLY A 43 -12.49 -0.15 5.57
C GLY A 43 -11.22 -0.97 5.32
N LEU A 44 -10.08 -0.58 5.92
CA LEU A 44 -8.77 -1.19 5.73
C LEU A 44 -8.35 -1.99 6.96
N HIS A 45 -7.73 -3.14 6.72
CA HIS A 45 -7.26 -4.07 7.75
C HIS A 45 -5.76 -4.27 7.60
N LEU A 46 -5.03 -4.08 8.69
CA LEU A 46 -3.58 -4.27 8.72
C LEU A 46 -3.23 -5.75 8.75
N ASP A 47 -2.17 -6.10 8.04
CA ASP A 47 -1.45 -7.36 8.22
C ASP A 47 -0.30 -7.11 9.20
N GLU A 48 -0.47 -7.52 10.45
CA GLU A 48 0.48 -7.26 11.53
C GLU A 48 1.86 -7.87 11.27
N GLU A 49 1.93 -9.05 10.65
CA GLU A 49 3.21 -9.69 10.29
C GLU A 49 3.93 -8.88 9.22
N ALA A 50 3.19 -8.40 8.21
CA ALA A 50 3.75 -7.55 7.17
C ALA A 50 4.20 -6.18 7.70
N VAL A 51 3.47 -5.59 8.65
CA VAL A 51 3.88 -4.34 9.33
C VAL A 51 5.25 -4.51 9.97
N GLU A 52 5.46 -5.59 10.72
CA GLU A 52 6.73 -5.86 11.39
C GLU A 52 7.89 -6.08 10.42
N PHE A 53 7.62 -6.66 9.24
CA PHE A 53 8.62 -6.89 8.21
C PHE A 53 8.99 -5.61 7.43
N TYR A 54 8.02 -4.74 7.15
CA TYR A 54 8.21 -3.54 6.31
C TYR A 54 8.36 -2.23 7.10
N LYS A 55 8.29 -2.26 8.44
CA LYS A 55 8.59 -1.07 9.25
C LYS A 55 9.99 -0.57 8.90
N LEU A 56 10.11 0.72 8.65
CA LEU A 56 11.40 1.37 8.45
C LEU A 56 12.06 1.53 9.83
N ASP A 57 13.32 1.15 9.95
CA ASP A 57 14.16 1.41 11.14
C ASP A 57 14.39 2.92 11.35
#